data_AF-A0A7W4ZZK4-F1
#
_entry.id   AF-A0A7W4ZZK4-F1
#
_cell.length_a   1.000
_cell.length_b   1.000
_cell.length_c   1.000
_cell.angle_alpha   90.00
_cell.angle_beta   90.00
_cell.angle_gamma   90.00
#
_symmetry.space_group_name_H-M   'P 1'
#
loop_
_entity.id
_entity.type
_entity.pdbx_description
1 polymer ?
#
loop_
_entity_poly.entity_id
_entity_poly.type
_entity_poly.pdbx_seq_one_letter_code
_entity_poly.pdbx_strand_id
1 'polypeptide(L)' 'MSFPPRPDGQETTALGDINDRIRRLMDQPADDQRSATYAELLAQWAEVTRDDVEPAA' A
#
# COMPACT_ATOMS: atom_id res chain seq x y z
N MET A 1 -25.73 -16.50 -4.11
CA MET A 1 -25.05 -15.89 -5.27
C MET A 1 -23.56 -15.97 -4.99
N SER A 2 -22.82 -16.76 -5.76
CA SER A 2 -21.37 -16.87 -5.63
C SER A 2 -20.73 -15.83 -6.54
N PHE A 3 -20.05 -14.85 -5.96
CA PHE A 3 -19.17 -13.97 -6.72
C PHE A 3 -17.95 -14.81 -7.16
N PRO A 4 -17.50 -14.73 -8.43
CA PRO A 4 -16.22 -15.33 -8.78
C PRO A 4 -15.13 -14.69 -7.90
N PRO A 5 -14.12 -15.46 -7.43
CA PRO A 5 -12.96 -14.86 -6.82
C PRO A 5 -12.38 -13.92 -7.86
N ARG A 6 -12.51 -12.61 -7.63
CA ARG A 6 -11.74 -11.61 -8.35
C ARG A 6 -10.29 -12.07 -8.19
N PRO A 7 -9.47 -12.11 -9.25
CA PRO A 7 -8.04 -12.34 -9.04
C PRO A 7 -7.64 -11.24 -8.05
N ASP A 8 -7.35 -11.64 -6.81
CA ASP A 8 -6.83 -10.72 -5.82
C ASP A 8 -5.64 -10.08 -6.53
N GLY A 9 -5.81 -8.78 -6.83
CA GLY A 9 -4.88 -8.03 -7.64
C GLY A 9 -3.52 -8.30 -7.03
N GLN A 10 -2.66 -8.94 -7.80
CA GLN A 10 -1.40 -9.45 -7.31
C GLN A 10 -0.61 -8.22 -6.88
N GLU A 11 -0.68 -7.86 -5.59
CA GLU A 11 0.11 -6.77 -5.05
C GLU A 11 1.55 -7.14 -5.39
N THR A 12 2.21 -6.27 -6.16
CA THR A 12 3.63 -6.43 -6.41
C THR A 12 4.31 -6.52 -5.06
N THR A 13 5.37 -7.34 -4.95
CA THR A 13 6.08 -7.55 -3.69
C THR A 13 6.42 -6.21 -3.00
N ALA A 14 6.73 -5.18 -3.80
CA ALA A 14 6.98 -3.82 -3.35
C ALA A 14 5.76 -3.14 -2.68
N LEU A 15 4.55 -3.27 -3.23
CA LEU A 15 3.32 -2.74 -2.61
C LEU A 15 2.99 -3.48 -1.31
N GLY A 16 3.15 -4.80 -1.29
CA GLY A 16 2.96 -5.62 -0.09
C GLY A 16 3.89 -5.18 1.05
N ASP A 17 5.17 -4.97 0.74
CA ASP A 17 6.16 -4.49 1.71
C ASP A 17 5.83 -3.10 2.28
N ILE A 18 5.32 -2.18 1.45
CA ILE A 18 4.88 -0.85 1.90
C ILE A 18 3.64 -0.96 2.79
N ASN A 19 2.67 -1.78 2.41
CA ASN A 19 1.46 -1.99 3.20
C ASN A 19 1.74 -2.62 4.57
N ASP A 20 2.65 -3.60 4.64
CA ASP A 20 3.07 -4.18 5.92
C ASP A 20 3.79 -3.16 6.83
N ARG A 21 4.59 -2.26 6.25
CA ARG A 21 5.21 -1.16 7.00
C ARG A 21 4.18 -0.19 7.53
N ILE A 22 3.17 0.16 6.74
CA ILE A 22 2.05 1.01 7.18
C ILE A 22 1.30 0.35 8.34
N ARG A 23 1.00 -0.95 8.25
CA ARG A 23 0.33 -1.68 9.33
C ARG A 23 1.12 -1.63 10.64
N ARG A 24 2.42 -1.94 10.59
CA ARG A 24 3.31 -1.85 11.76
C ARG A 24 3.45 -0.42 12.30
N LEU A 25 3.33 0.58 11.43
CA LEU A 25 3.35 1.98 11.84
C LEU A 25 2.08 2.36 12.61
N MET A 26 0.92 1.81 12.24
CA MET A 26 -0.35 2.07 12.95
C MET A 26 -0.38 1.48 14.36
N ASP A 27 0.41 0.43 14.63
CA ASP A 27 0.60 -0.11 15.98
C ASP A 27 1.44 0.81 16.89
N GLN A 28 2.10 1.83 16.33
CA GLN A 28 2.89 2.78 17.11
C GLN A 28 2.04 3.95 17.63
N PRO A 29 2.44 4.58 18.76
CA PRO A 29 1.77 5.77 19.29
C PRO A 29 1.64 6.88 18.26
N ALA A 30 0.55 7.66 18.37
CA ALA A 30 0.30 8.78 17.47
C ALA A 30 1.19 9.98 17.83
N ASP A 31 2.39 10.02 17.23
CA ASP A 31 3.31 11.14 17.34
C ASP A 31 3.62 11.77 15.96
N ASP A 32 4.35 12.89 16.01
CA ASP A 32 4.75 13.63 14.81
C ASP A 32 5.67 12.79 13.92
N GLN A 33 6.49 11.93 14.52
CA GLN A 33 7.38 11.02 13.80
C GLN A 33 6.58 9.99 12.99
N ARG A 34 5.52 9.43 13.57
CA ARG A 34 4.61 8.49 12.91
C ARG A 34 3.92 9.15 11.72
N SER A 35 3.50 10.40 11.88
CA SER A 35 2.84 11.15 10.81
C SER A 35 3.80 11.43 9.65
N ALA A 36 5.06 11.80 9.95
CA ALA A 36 6.10 11.98 8.94
C ALA A 36 6.42 10.67 8.20
N THR A 37 6.64 9.58 8.93
CA THR A 37 6.91 8.25 8.33
C THR A 37 5.73 7.74 7.52
N TYR A 38 4.50 8.01 7.94
CA TYR A 38 3.30 7.65 7.18
C TYR A 38 3.23 8.40 5.85
N ALA A 39 3.55 9.70 5.84
CA ALA A 39 3.61 10.49 4.62
C ALA A 39 4.68 9.98 3.63
N GLU A 40 5.85 9.58 4.13
CA GLU A 40 6.91 8.97 3.31
C GLU A 40 6.49 7.63 2.70
N LEU A 41 5.77 6.79 3.45
CA LEU A 41 5.26 5.51 2.95
C LEU A 41 4.18 5.71 1.89
N LEU A 42 3.31 6.72 2.05
CA LEU A 42 2.31 7.07 1.04
C LEU A 42 2.96 7.61 -0.25
N ALA A 43 4.04 8.38 -0.14
CA ALA A 43 4.79 8.84 -1.31
C ALA A 43 5.38 7.66 -2.08
N GLN A 44 6.02 6.71 -1.39
CA GLN A 44 6.54 5.47 -1.99
C GLN A 44 5.43 4.63 -2.62
N TRP A 45 4.28 4.51 -1.96
CA TRP A 45 3.12 3.81 -2.51
C TRP A 45 2.65 4.46 -3.82
N ALA A 46 2.59 5.79 -3.87
CA ALA A 46 2.22 6.53 -5.08
C ALA A 46 3.22 6.35 -6.22
N GLU A 47 4.52 6.24 -5.92
CA GLU A 47 5.55 5.95 -6.92
C GLU A 47 5.38 4.54 -7.50
N VAL A 48 5.26 3.52 -6.64
CA VAL A 48 5.14 2.12 -7.10
C VAL A 48 3.84 1.87 -7.85
N THR A 49 2.72 2.42 -7.37
CA THR A 49 1.43 2.28 -8.07
C THR A 49 1.38 3.03 -9.40
N ARG A 50 2.19 4.06 -9.60
CA ARG A 50 2.25 4.78 -10.89
C ARG A 50 2.78 3.89 -12.01
N ASP A 51 3.71 2.99 -11.72
CA ASP A 51 4.28 2.03 -12.68
C ASP A 51 3.38 0.79 -12.87
N ASP A 52 2.53 0.45 -11.89
CA ASP A 52 1.64 -0.73 -11.91
C ASP A 52 0.25 -0.47 -12.56
N VAL A 53 -0.12 0.79 -12.83
CA VAL A 53 -1.38 1.10 -13.53
C VAL A 53 -1.18 1.02 -15.05
N GLU A 54 -1.20 -0.21 -15.59
CA GLU A 54 -1.70 -0.41 -16.94
C GLU A 54 -3.18 0.01 -16.97
N PRO A 55 -3.59 0.92 -17.87
CA PRO A 55 -4.98 1.36 -17.95
C PRO A 55 -5.86 0.14 -18.25
N ALA A 56 -6.91 -0.03 -17.45
CA ALA A 56 -7.95 -1.00 -17.76
C ALA A 56 -8.51 -0.69 -19.16
N ALA A 57 -8.33 -1.63 -20.09
CA ALA A 57 -8.71 -1.55 -21.50
C ALA A 57 -10.21 -1.37 -21.72
#